data_AF-A0A9P4G996-F1
#
_entry.id   AF-A0A9P4G996-F1
#
_cell.length_a   1.000
_cell.length_b   1.000
_cell.length_c   1.000
_cell.angle_alpha   90.00
_cell.angle_beta   90.00
_cell.angle_gamma   90.00
#
_symmetry.space_group_name_H-M   'P 1'
#
loop_
_entity.id
_entity.type
_entity.pdbx_description
1 polymer ?
#
loop_
_entity_poly.entity_id
_entity_poly.type
_entity_poly.pdbx_seq_one_letter_code
_entity_poly.pdbx_strand_id
1 'polypeptide(L)'
;MVSTKQIPALVMGLVSLASAAPAAVEVRAEVPEVIPGPGMPSLQSLGLTSEYLYSLGKPDVPSDEMSILVDPRCSNNYGNVNNAIACYNYLRSLGQRQCGVPDSQRSIIMCSTGNVRIEGHGIGASSWCEHVAVGVLWTIDHCTRPQQDTSGFAPAYGNGGLIIYTGS
;
A
#
# COMPACT_ATOMS: atom_id res chain seq x y z
N MET A 1 55.16 57.92 36.05
CA MET A 1 54.52 56.94 35.14
C MET A 1 55.46 55.75 35.05
N VAL A 2 55.16 54.65 35.77
CA VAL A 2 56.02 53.45 35.84
C VAL A 2 55.31 52.32 35.08
N SER A 3 56.05 51.73 34.15
CA SER A 3 55.61 50.76 33.14
C SER A 3 55.37 49.37 33.73
N THR A 4 54.24 48.77 33.39
CA THR A 4 53.75 47.47 33.90
C THR A 4 54.47 46.29 33.25
N LYS A 5 54.82 45.28 34.06
CA LYS A 5 55.40 43.98 33.67
C LYS A 5 54.36 43.07 33.01
N GLN A 6 54.78 42.24 32.04
CA GLN A 6 54.01 41.10 31.54
C GLN A 6 54.77 39.77 31.78
N ILE A 7 54.03 38.75 32.19
CA ILE A 7 54.45 37.38 32.55
C ILE A 7 53.92 36.44 31.45
N PRO A 8 54.66 35.41 31.00
CA PRO A 8 54.17 34.48 29.97
C PRO A 8 53.31 33.38 30.61
N ALA A 9 52.13 33.10 30.03
CA ALA A 9 51.28 31.99 30.45
C ALA A 9 51.42 30.81 29.46
N LEU A 10 51.81 29.67 30.02
CA LEU A 10 51.93 28.34 29.43
C LEU A 10 50.52 27.80 29.09
N VAL A 11 50.25 27.43 27.83
CA VAL A 11 48.97 26.84 27.43
C VAL A 11 49.08 25.30 27.42
N MET A 12 48.35 24.66 28.31
CA MET A 12 48.20 23.20 28.45
C MET A 12 47.31 22.64 27.32
N GLY A 13 47.80 21.61 26.62
CA GLY A 13 47.06 20.87 25.61
C GLY A 13 46.03 19.91 26.22
N LEU A 14 44.77 20.05 25.81
CA LEU A 14 43.66 19.17 26.15
C LEU A 14 43.59 18.02 25.13
N VAL A 15 43.78 16.78 25.58
CA VAL A 15 43.54 15.56 24.80
C VAL A 15 42.05 15.23 24.88
N SER A 16 41.35 15.31 23.75
CA SER A 16 39.93 14.93 23.64
C SER A 16 39.81 13.42 23.39
N LEU A 17 39.23 12.69 24.35
CA LEU A 17 38.80 11.31 24.19
C LEU A 17 37.50 11.30 23.36
N ALA A 18 37.58 10.76 22.14
CA ALA A 18 36.41 10.54 21.29
C ALA A 18 35.63 9.31 21.78
N SER A 19 34.45 9.53 22.38
CA SER A 19 33.50 8.46 22.69
C SER A 19 32.83 7.99 21.39
N ALA A 20 33.08 6.75 20.99
CA ALA A 20 32.32 6.09 19.92
C ALA A 20 30.92 5.73 20.45
N ALA A 21 29.88 6.37 19.93
CA ALA A 21 28.50 6.00 20.21
C ALA A 21 28.13 4.70 19.46
N PRO A 22 27.38 3.77 20.09
CA PRO A 22 26.89 2.59 19.40
C PRO A 22 25.87 3.00 18.32
N ALA A 23 26.00 2.41 17.13
CA ALA A 23 25.03 2.57 16.05
C ALA A 23 23.66 2.02 16.49
N ALA A 24 22.62 2.85 16.39
CA ALA A 24 21.25 2.41 16.63
C ALA A 24 20.86 1.36 15.58
N VAL A 25 20.45 0.19 16.03
CA VAL A 25 19.79 -0.82 15.18
C VAL A 25 18.38 -0.30 14.93
N GLU A 26 18.12 0.17 13.70
CA GLU A 26 16.77 0.53 13.27
C GLU A 26 15.93 -0.75 13.17
N VAL A 27 15.06 -0.98 14.15
CA VAL A 27 14.02 -2.01 14.05
C VAL A 27 13.03 -1.52 13.00
N ARG A 28 13.18 -1.99 11.76
CA ARG A 28 12.17 -1.80 10.72
C ARG A 28 10.91 -2.52 11.19
N ALA A 29 9.82 -1.77 11.36
CA ALA A 29 8.51 -2.37 11.55
C ALA A 29 8.23 -3.29 10.35
N GLU A 30 8.02 -4.58 10.61
CA GLU A 30 7.68 -5.54 9.56
C GLU A 30 6.29 -5.19 9.02
N VAL A 31 6.21 -4.95 7.71
CA VAL A 31 4.92 -4.74 7.03
C VAL A 31 4.20 -6.09 6.88
N PRO A 32 2.86 -6.13 6.95
CA PRO A 32 2.13 -7.37 6.70
C PRO A 32 2.40 -7.93 5.31
N GLU A 33 2.50 -9.25 5.19
CA GLU A 33 2.70 -9.91 3.89
C GLU A 33 1.49 -9.70 2.97
N VAL A 34 1.76 -9.30 1.72
CA VAL A 34 0.76 -9.30 0.66
C VAL A 34 0.64 -10.71 0.09
N ILE A 35 -0.53 -11.31 0.26
CA ILE A 35 -0.84 -12.69 -0.13
C ILE A 35 -1.76 -12.66 -1.36
N PRO A 36 -1.27 -13.02 -2.55
CA PRO A 36 -2.09 -13.24 -3.73
C PRO A 36 -3.18 -14.30 -3.50
N GLY A 37 -4.36 -14.05 -4.07
CA GLY A 37 -5.47 -14.99 -4.01
C GLY A 37 -5.26 -16.27 -4.83
N PRO A 38 -6.12 -17.29 -4.68
CA PRO A 38 -6.03 -18.51 -5.46
C PRO A 38 -6.03 -18.26 -6.98
N GLY A 39 -5.08 -18.87 -7.69
CA GLY A 39 -4.90 -18.71 -9.14
C GLY A 39 -4.18 -17.43 -9.58
N MET A 40 -3.83 -16.56 -8.64
CA MET A 40 -3.09 -15.33 -8.91
C MET A 40 -1.56 -15.58 -8.81
N PRO A 41 -0.72 -14.87 -9.59
CA PRO A 41 0.73 -15.02 -9.52
C PRO A 41 1.29 -14.67 -8.13
N SER A 42 2.26 -15.44 -7.64
CA SER A 42 2.91 -15.12 -6.36
C SER A 42 3.82 -13.89 -6.49
N LEU A 43 4.08 -13.19 -5.38
CA LEU A 43 5.03 -12.06 -5.38
C LEU A 43 6.42 -12.49 -5.87
N GLN A 44 6.89 -13.67 -5.43
CA GLN A 44 8.19 -14.21 -5.83
C GLN A 44 8.27 -14.46 -7.34
N SER A 45 7.18 -14.96 -7.95
CA SER A 45 7.13 -15.19 -9.40
C SER A 45 7.20 -13.90 -10.23
N LEU A 46 6.83 -12.77 -9.63
CA LEU A 46 6.86 -11.44 -10.24
C LEU A 46 8.13 -10.65 -9.87
N GLY A 47 9.01 -11.20 -9.02
CA GLY A 47 10.16 -10.47 -8.49
C GLY A 47 9.76 -9.29 -7.58
N LEU A 48 8.61 -9.39 -6.92
CA LEU A 48 8.08 -8.36 -6.01
C LEU A 48 8.25 -8.79 -4.54
N THR A 49 8.23 -7.80 -3.65
CA THR A 49 8.14 -8.03 -2.20
C THR A 49 7.03 -7.17 -1.60
N SER A 50 6.55 -7.55 -0.42
CA SER A 50 5.55 -6.77 0.31
C SER A 50 6.07 -5.36 0.60
N GLU A 51 7.32 -5.23 1.08
CA GLU A 51 7.95 -3.94 1.38
C GLU A 51 7.95 -3.01 0.17
N TYR A 52 8.26 -3.54 -1.01
CA TYR A 52 8.19 -2.76 -2.25
C TYR A 52 6.76 -2.28 -2.51
N LEU A 53 5.75 -3.15 -2.40
CA LEU A 53 4.35 -2.78 -2.63
C LEU A 53 3.83 -1.71 -1.66
N TYR A 54 4.26 -1.73 -0.39
CA TYR A 54 3.95 -0.66 0.57
C TYR A 54 4.71 0.64 0.27
N SER A 55 5.92 0.55 -0.29
CA SER A 55 6.75 1.73 -0.58
C SER A 55 6.23 2.59 -1.74
N LEU A 56 5.39 2.02 -2.62
CA LEU A 56 4.85 2.72 -3.79
C LEU A 56 3.81 3.79 -3.43
N GLY A 57 3.21 3.73 -2.24
CA GLY A 57 2.19 4.68 -1.80
C GLY A 57 0.85 4.58 -2.56
N LYS A 58 -0.07 5.51 -2.25
CA LYS A 58 -1.32 5.68 -3.01
C LYS A 58 -1.02 6.45 -4.29
N PRO A 59 -1.43 6.00 -5.48
CA PRO A 59 -1.33 6.81 -6.69
C PRO A 59 -2.32 7.98 -6.65
N ASP A 60 -2.06 8.98 -7.47
CA ASP A 60 -3.05 10.01 -7.79
C ASP A 60 -4.19 9.38 -8.60
N VAL A 61 -5.43 9.72 -8.22
CA VAL A 61 -6.63 9.31 -8.94
C VAL A 61 -6.82 10.25 -10.14
N PRO A 62 -6.76 9.78 -11.40
CA PRO A 62 -7.20 10.59 -12.52
C PRO A 62 -8.72 10.80 -12.39
N SER A 63 -9.15 12.06 -12.22
CA SER A 63 -10.58 12.41 -12.02
C SER A 63 -11.50 11.87 -13.12
N ASP A 64 -10.98 11.82 -14.35
CA ASP A 64 -11.80 11.59 -15.54
C ASP A 64 -12.00 10.10 -15.84
N GLU A 65 -11.03 9.25 -15.47
CA GLU A 65 -11.13 7.79 -15.70
C GLU A 65 -12.15 7.12 -14.78
N MET A 66 -12.39 7.68 -13.59
CA MET A 66 -13.28 7.07 -12.60
C MET A 66 -14.65 7.73 -12.48
N SER A 67 -14.85 8.96 -12.96
CA SER A 67 -16.18 9.60 -12.98
C SER A 67 -17.22 8.83 -13.84
N ILE A 68 -16.77 7.93 -14.71
CA ILE A 68 -17.61 7.01 -15.49
C ILE A 68 -17.98 5.72 -14.73
N LEU A 69 -17.30 5.45 -13.61
CA LEU A 69 -17.66 4.39 -12.67
C LEU A 69 -18.76 4.94 -11.76
N VAL A 70 -19.81 4.16 -11.57
CA VAL A 70 -20.85 4.46 -10.58
C VAL A 70 -20.19 4.73 -9.22
N ASP A 71 -20.71 5.70 -8.46
CA ASP A 71 -20.23 6.00 -7.10
C ASP A 71 -20.07 4.70 -6.29
N PRO A 72 -18.94 4.54 -5.58
CA PRO A 72 -18.72 3.32 -4.82
C PRO A 72 -19.70 3.29 -3.65
N ARG A 73 -20.11 2.09 -3.26
CA ARG A 73 -20.95 1.89 -2.09
C ARG A 73 -20.08 1.56 -0.89
N CYS A 74 -19.96 2.51 0.02
CA CYS A 74 -19.23 2.31 1.26
C CYS A 74 -19.93 1.29 2.17
N SER A 75 -19.14 0.53 2.92
CA SER A 75 -19.61 -0.53 3.81
C SER A 75 -19.14 -0.28 5.25
N ASN A 76 -19.44 -1.20 6.17
CA ASN A 76 -19.09 -1.11 7.60
C ASN A 76 -17.93 -2.03 8.01
N ASN A 77 -17.34 -2.75 7.06
CA ASN A 77 -16.33 -3.78 7.30
C ASN A 77 -14.94 -3.24 6.97
N TYR A 78 -14.46 -2.33 7.83
CA TYR A 78 -13.29 -1.48 7.56
C TYR A 78 -11.97 -2.20 7.80
N GLY A 79 -11.08 -2.10 6.80
CA GLY A 79 -9.70 -2.55 6.90
C GLY A 79 -8.73 -1.38 6.74
N ASN A 80 -7.48 -1.56 7.20
CA ASN A 80 -6.47 -0.50 7.16
C ASN A 80 -6.21 -0.04 5.70
N VAL A 81 -6.18 1.27 5.46
CA VAL A 81 -6.06 1.82 4.10
C VAL A 81 -4.73 1.46 3.43
N ASN A 82 -3.61 1.40 4.18
CA ASN A 82 -2.31 1.04 3.62
C ASN A 82 -2.26 -0.42 3.17
N ASN A 83 -2.96 -1.30 3.89
CA ASN A 83 -3.14 -2.69 3.50
C ASN A 83 -3.92 -2.79 2.17
N ALA A 84 -4.99 -2.00 2.02
CA ALA A 84 -5.75 -1.92 0.76
C ALA A 84 -4.90 -1.36 -0.39
N ILE A 85 -4.08 -0.34 -0.14
CA ILE A 85 -3.15 0.24 -1.12
C ILE A 85 -2.09 -0.79 -1.55
N ALA A 86 -1.56 -1.59 -0.63
CA ALA A 86 -0.60 -2.63 -0.98
C ALA A 86 -1.22 -3.70 -1.91
N CYS A 87 -2.47 -4.10 -1.65
CA CYS A 87 -3.20 -4.97 -2.57
C CYS A 87 -3.53 -4.30 -3.91
N TYR A 88 -3.87 -3.02 -3.91
CA TYR A 88 -3.99 -2.22 -5.13
C TYR A 88 -2.71 -2.28 -5.96
N ASN A 89 -1.55 -2.04 -5.36
CA ASN A 89 -0.26 -2.02 -6.04
C ASN A 89 0.09 -3.40 -6.62
N TYR A 90 -0.22 -4.47 -5.88
CA TYR A 90 -0.08 -5.82 -6.39
C TYR A 90 -0.95 -6.04 -7.64
N LEU A 91 -2.25 -5.74 -7.57
CA LEU A 91 -3.17 -5.92 -8.70
C LEU A 91 -2.78 -5.07 -9.91
N ARG A 92 -2.34 -3.83 -9.67
CA ARG A 92 -1.86 -2.91 -10.72
C ARG A 92 -0.62 -3.43 -11.41
N SER A 93 0.30 -4.06 -10.68
CA SER A 93 1.54 -4.64 -11.22
C SER A 93 1.30 -5.79 -12.21
N LEU A 94 0.12 -6.42 -12.16
CA LEU A 94 -0.27 -7.49 -13.08
C LEU A 94 -0.70 -6.97 -14.46
N GLY A 95 -0.94 -5.65 -14.61
CA GLY A 95 -1.31 -5.00 -15.86
C GLY A 95 -2.54 -5.62 -16.53
N GLN A 96 -2.43 -5.92 -17.82
CA GLN A 96 -3.50 -6.46 -18.68
C GLN A 96 -3.72 -7.98 -18.53
N ARG A 97 -3.17 -8.61 -17.49
CA ARG A 97 -3.56 -9.99 -17.14
C ARG A 97 -5.05 -10.01 -16.78
N GLN A 98 -5.75 -11.09 -17.16
CA GLN A 98 -7.13 -11.31 -16.74
C GLN A 98 -7.21 -11.63 -15.24
N CYS A 99 -8.02 -10.83 -14.53
CA CYS A 99 -8.43 -11.03 -13.16
C CYS A 99 -9.94 -11.25 -13.16
N GLY A 100 -10.41 -12.35 -12.57
CA GLY A 100 -11.83 -12.65 -12.62
C GLY A 100 -12.21 -13.81 -11.72
N VAL A 101 -13.51 -13.96 -11.53
CA VAL A 101 -14.11 -15.05 -10.78
C VAL A 101 -14.39 -16.19 -11.76
N PRO A 102 -13.94 -17.43 -11.47
CA PRO A 102 -14.27 -18.58 -12.31
C PRO A 102 -15.78 -18.82 -12.41
N ASP A 103 -16.25 -19.46 -13.49
CA ASP A 103 -17.67 -19.80 -13.69
C ASP A 103 -18.26 -20.70 -12.58
N SER A 104 -17.41 -21.40 -11.83
CA SER A 104 -17.80 -22.28 -10.73
C SER A 104 -17.95 -21.56 -9.39
N GLN A 105 -17.64 -20.26 -9.31
CA GLN A 105 -17.58 -19.50 -8.06
C GLN A 105 -18.37 -18.20 -8.18
N ARG A 106 -18.91 -17.72 -7.05
CA ARG A 106 -19.60 -16.41 -6.98
C ARG A 106 -18.64 -15.26 -6.70
N SER A 107 -17.57 -15.56 -5.97
CA SER A 107 -16.52 -14.62 -5.64
C SER A 107 -15.19 -15.34 -5.46
N ILE A 108 -14.10 -14.59 -5.52
CA ILE A 108 -12.76 -15.04 -5.13
C ILE A 108 -12.06 -13.93 -4.35
N ILE A 109 -11.20 -14.31 -3.40
CA ILE A 109 -10.18 -13.39 -2.87
C ILE A 109 -9.13 -13.24 -3.97
N MET A 110 -8.82 -12.01 -4.35
CA MET A 110 -7.80 -11.68 -5.34
C MET A 110 -6.48 -11.27 -4.68
N CYS A 111 -6.57 -10.66 -3.50
CA CYS A 111 -5.43 -10.28 -2.67
C CYS A 111 -5.87 -10.13 -1.21
N SER A 112 -5.01 -10.48 -0.26
CA SER A 112 -5.20 -10.16 1.16
C SER A 112 -3.90 -9.75 1.83
N THR A 113 -3.98 -8.85 2.80
CA THR A 113 -2.82 -8.43 3.60
C THR A 113 -3.29 -7.81 4.92
N GLY A 114 -2.65 -8.19 6.02
CA GLY A 114 -3.10 -7.80 7.36
C GLY A 114 -4.58 -8.11 7.58
N ASN A 115 -5.38 -7.09 7.86
CA ASN A 115 -6.83 -7.19 8.03
C ASN A 115 -7.63 -6.76 6.79
N VAL A 116 -7.05 -6.76 5.58
CA VAL A 116 -7.76 -6.38 4.35
C VAL A 116 -7.84 -7.57 3.39
N ARG A 117 -8.98 -7.68 2.72
CA ARG A 117 -9.24 -8.55 1.57
C ARG A 117 -9.77 -7.72 0.41
N ILE A 118 -9.26 -8.01 -0.78
CA ILE A 118 -9.84 -7.57 -2.05
C ILE A 118 -10.51 -8.77 -2.68
N GLU A 119 -11.81 -8.69 -2.90
CA GLU A 119 -12.59 -9.77 -3.50
C GLU A 119 -13.24 -9.32 -4.80
N GLY A 120 -13.16 -10.18 -5.82
CA GLY A 120 -13.98 -10.03 -7.02
C GLY A 120 -15.27 -10.82 -6.87
N HIS A 121 -16.38 -10.26 -7.33
CA HIS A 121 -17.73 -10.83 -7.29
C HIS A 121 -18.37 -10.76 -8.67
N GLY A 122 -19.00 -11.87 -9.08
CA GLY A 122 -19.68 -12.02 -10.38
C GLY A 122 -19.29 -13.33 -11.05
N ILE A 123 -20.22 -14.28 -11.18
CA ILE A 123 -19.93 -15.61 -11.74
C ILE A 123 -19.42 -15.46 -13.18
N GLY A 124 -18.23 -16.00 -13.46
CA GLY A 124 -17.59 -15.91 -14.78
C GLY A 124 -17.13 -14.51 -15.17
N ALA A 125 -17.28 -13.52 -14.28
CA ALA A 125 -16.94 -12.14 -14.57
C ALA A 125 -15.43 -11.94 -14.52
N SER A 126 -14.90 -11.15 -15.45
CA SER A 126 -13.47 -10.86 -15.53
C SER A 126 -13.22 -9.45 -16.06
N SER A 127 -12.05 -8.91 -15.71
CA SER A 127 -11.52 -7.66 -16.26
C SER A 127 -9.99 -7.72 -16.21
N TRP A 128 -9.31 -6.72 -16.75
CA TRP A 128 -7.87 -6.59 -16.58
C TRP A 128 -7.54 -6.30 -15.11
N CYS A 129 -6.47 -6.89 -14.59
CA CYS A 129 -6.06 -6.70 -13.19
C CYS A 129 -5.79 -5.22 -12.86
N GLU A 130 -5.28 -4.45 -13.83
CA GLU A 130 -5.17 -3.00 -13.68
C GLU A 130 -6.53 -2.30 -13.52
N HIS A 131 -7.57 -2.76 -14.20
CA HIS A 131 -8.93 -2.23 -14.04
C HIS A 131 -9.59 -2.65 -12.72
N VAL A 132 -9.28 -3.86 -12.25
CA VAL A 132 -9.65 -4.31 -10.90
C VAL A 132 -9.01 -3.40 -9.86
N ALA A 133 -7.73 -3.07 -10.02
CA ALA A 133 -7.02 -2.14 -9.16
C ALA A 133 -7.71 -0.76 -9.14
N VAL A 134 -8.15 -0.24 -10.30
CA VAL A 134 -8.93 1.02 -10.34
C VAL A 134 -10.19 0.95 -9.46
N GLY A 135 -10.93 -0.17 -9.46
CA GLY A 135 -12.09 -0.35 -8.56
C GLY A 135 -11.73 -0.32 -7.06
N VAL A 136 -10.56 -0.89 -6.69
CA VAL A 136 -10.02 -0.79 -5.32
C VAL A 136 -9.70 0.67 -4.98
N LEU A 137 -8.99 1.36 -5.88
CA LEU A 137 -8.61 2.76 -5.68
C LEU A 137 -9.82 3.68 -5.56
N TRP A 138 -10.89 3.41 -6.30
CA TRP A 138 -12.15 4.17 -6.20
C TRP A 138 -12.76 4.07 -4.79
N THR A 139 -12.76 2.86 -4.24
CA THR A 139 -13.24 2.61 -2.88
C THR A 139 -12.34 3.30 -1.85
N ILE A 140 -11.01 3.22 -2.01
CA ILE A 140 -10.06 3.93 -1.16
C ILE A 140 -10.33 5.44 -1.20
N ASP A 141 -10.54 6.02 -2.37
CA ASP A 141 -10.69 7.47 -2.50
C ASP A 141 -11.98 8.01 -1.86
N HIS A 142 -13.09 7.28 -1.99
CA HIS A 142 -14.41 7.76 -1.58
C HIS A 142 -14.91 7.23 -0.24
N CYS A 143 -14.42 6.06 0.17
CA CYS A 143 -14.89 5.37 1.38
C CYS A 143 -13.85 5.30 2.50
N THR A 144 -12.67 5.92 2.34
CA THR A 144 -11.70 6.03 3.43
C THR A 144 -12.18 7.04 4.46
N ARG A 145 -12.15 6.64 5.74
CA ARG A 145 -12.50 7.51 6.86
C ARG A 145 -11.28 8.24 7.43
N PRO A 146 -11.48 9.28 8.27
CA PRO A 146 -10.37 9.96 8.95
C PRO A 146 -9.46 9.02 9.75
N GLN A 147 -9.98 7.88 10.22
CA GLN A 147 -9.22 6.86 10.97
C GLN A 147 -8.24 6.03 10.12
N GLN A 148 -8.09 6.33 8.82
CA GLN A 148 -7.20 5.61 7.90
C GLN A 148 -7.60 4.16 7.68
N ASP A 149 -8.90 3.93 7.59
CA ASP A 149 -9.49 2.66 7.18
C ASP A 149 -10.52 2.87 6.08
N THR A 150 -10.73 1.84 5.25
CA THR A 150 -11.61 1.88 4.08
C THR A 150 -12.46 0.63 3.99
N SER A 151 -13.67 0.78 3.46
CA SER A 151 -14.60 -0.33 3.21
C SER A 151 -15.62 0.04 2.15
N GLY A 152 -15.85 -0.83 1.19
CA GLY A 152 -16.90 -0.63 0.20
C GLY A 152 -16.77 -1.56 -0.98
N PHE A 153 -17.52 -1.25 -2.02
CA PHE A 153 -17.42 -1.93 -3.29
C PHE A 153 -17.67 -1.00 -4.48
N ALA A 154 -16.99 -1.30 -5.57
CA ALA A 154 -17.05 -0.57 -6.83
C ALA A 154 -16.96 -1.56 -8.01
N PRO A 155 -17.54 -1.25 -9.17
CA PRO A 155 -17.25 -2.04 -10.38
C PRO A 155 -15.77 -1.92 -10.77
N ALA A 156 -15.21 -2.98 -11.34
CA ALA A 156 -13.92 -2.88 -12.03
C ALA A 156 -14.04 -1.95 -13.26
N TYR A 157 -12.97 -1.23 -13.60
CA TYR A 157 -12.98 -0.37 -14.80
C TYR A 157 -13.15 -1.18 -16.10
N GLY A 158 -13.79 -0.57 -17.11
CA GLY A 158 -14.20 -1.27 -18.34
C GLY A 158 -15.25 -2.39 -18.15
N ASN A 159 -15.76 -2.54 -16.93
CA ASN A 159 -16.76 -3.47 -16.38
C ASN A 159 -17.20 -4.67 -17.25
N GLY A 160 -16.50 -5.81 -17.13
CA GLY A 160 -16.93 -7.14 -17.59
C GLY A 160 -17.84 -7.88 -16.59
N GLY A 161 -18.74 -7.16 -15.90
CA GLY A 161 -19.66 -7.71 -14.90
C GLY A 161 -19.06 -7.97 -13.52
N LEU A 162 -17.86 -7.42 -13.24
CA LEU A 162 -17.06 -7.73 -12.06
C LEU A 162 -17.15 -6.61 -11.02
N ILE A 163 -17.63 -6.94 -9.82
CA ILE A 163 -17.70 -6.02 -8.67
C ILE A 163 -16.56 -6.32 -7.70
N ILE A 164 -15.86 -5.29 -7.27
CA ILE A 164 -14.69 -5.39 -6.38
C ILE A 164 -15.07 -4.91 -5.00
N TYR A 165 -14.96 -5.80 -4.02
CA TYR A 165 -15.13 -5.50 -2.61
C TYR A 165 -13.75 -5.24 -1.99
N THR A 166 -13.68 -4.17 -1.21
CA THR A 166 -12.48 -3.75 -0.45
C THR A 166 -12.89 -3.59 1.00
N GLY A 167 -12.21 -4.25 1.93
CA GLY A 167 -12.54 -4.21 3.36
C GLY A 167 -11.90 -5.35 4.13
N SER A 168 -12.34 -5.61 5.35
CA SER A 168 -11.78 -6.67 6.21
C SER A 168 -12.30 -8.09 5.99
#